data_AF-W0V4Y8-F1
#
_entry.id   AF-W0V4Y8-F1
#
_cell.length_a   1.000
_cell.length_b   1.000
_cell.length_c   1.000
_cell.angle_alpha   90.00
_cell.angle_beta   90.00
_cell.angle_gamma   90.00
#
_symmetry.space_group_name_H-M   'P 1'
#
loop_
_entity.id
_entity.type
_entity.pdbx_description
1 polymer ?
#
loop_
_entity_poly.entity_id
_entity_poly.type
_entity_poly.pdbx_seq_one_letter_code
_entity_poly.pdbx_strand_id
1 'polypeptide(L)'
;MSIYLTHIGKHQFCSGLFWQSLSRPRELLKEARDLALKIDFDQLVLRKEYATAQAGFAHGAGDGRSAVYSLALAVSSALARQGAHYDGENQPAHNWLAAFRLPDGMWAYFAVRDANFLPNGDFAGSREEVLERLHGDYGLGGWNLVIGDAELEDYGFHNFIEKGILDLLEEKGGKIKVSPQWALRPLRSQLLTRRRVALGGAVILALCALAGIKIYRDRAEQERQRLAIVEAQRQLHLQQLPPPAPLHPWASLPPPALLAETCNRYPRFLASGGWALDGYACDGHAVQYGWLRQDASLDSLLAQVAGAVPDLNGERATYTQPLPALAGRDEALLPYQELMAPILSRLQLMHVNMKVVKAPQPPAVNGVTSADPNGTLMPLWNTYSYMINTSDWQPVELAAILDQPGIRINTMNFRGDAWTIEGTIYAK
;
A
#
# COMPACT_ATOMS: atom_id res chain seq x y z
N MET A 1 -46.23 6.50 -31.14
CA MET A 1 -46.02 6.26 -32.59
C MET A 1 -45.36 4.91 -32.74
N SER A 2 -45.90 4.03 -33.58
CA SER A 2 -45.30 2.72 -33.86
C SER A 2 -44.25 2.86 -34.95
N ILE A 3 -43.06 2.30 -34.73
CA ILE A 3 -42.05 2.17 -35.78
C ILE A 3 -42.56 1.19 -36.83
N TYR A 4 -42.47 1.57 -38.09
CA TYR A 4 -42.74 0.69 -39.22
C TYR A 4 -41.43 0.14 -39.76
N LEU A 5 -41.37 -1.17 -40.02
CA LEU A 5 -40.18 -1.84 -40.57
C LEU A 5 -40.51 -2.34 -41.97
N THR A 6 -39.66 -2.03 -42.94
CA THR A 6 -39.78 -2.51 -44.32
C THR A 6 -38.45 -3.03 -44.85
N HIS A 7 -38.50 -3.93 -45.82
CA HIS A 7 -37.31 -4.44 -46.50
C HIS A 7 -37.22 -3.81 -47.89
N ILE A 8 -36.09 -3.14 -48.15
CA ILE A 8 -35.79 -2.59 -49.48
C ILE A 8 -34.49 -3.25 -49.94
N GLY A 9 -34.61 -4.12 -50.95
CA GLY A 9 -33.54 -5.04 -51.32
C GLY A 9 -33.19 -6.00 -50.16
N LYS A 10 -31.92 -6.05 -49.78
CA LYS A 10 -31.43 -6.89 -48.67
C LYS A 10 -31.34 -6.18 -47.32
N HIS A 11 -31.78 -4.92 -47.25
CA HIS A 11 -31.59 -4.06 -46.09
C HIS A 11 -32.93 -3.77 -45.42
N GLN A 12 -32.92 -3.79 -44.09
CA GLN A 12 -34.10 -3.46 -43.28
C GLN A 12 -34.08 -1.97 -42.95
N PHE A 13 -35.14 -1.28 -43.35
CA PHE A 13 -35.36 0.14 -43.08
C PHE A 13 -36.49 0.34 -42.06
N CYS A 14 -36.48 1.49 -41.41
CA CYS A 14 -37.54 1.93 -40.52
C CYS A 14 -38.03 3.33 -40.86
N SER A 15 -39.32 3.55 -40.62
CA SER A 15 -40.00 4.84 -40.64
C SER A 15 -40.78 5.03 -39.34
N GLY A 16 -41.22 6.25 -39.06
CA GLY A 16 -41.91 6.59 -37.82
C GLY A 16 -40.99 7.09 -36.71
N LEU A 17 -39.80 7.60 -37.05
CA LEU A 17 -38.90 8.18 -36.04
C LEU A 17 -39.47 9.50 -35.51
N PHE A 18 -39.30 9.73 -34.21
CA PHE A 18 -39.56 11.04 -33.62
C PHE A 18 -38.35 11.95 -33.78
N TRP A 19 -38.49 13.06 -34.49
CA TRP A 19 -37.38 13.96 -34.82
C TRP A 19 -37.30 15.15 -33.88
N GLN A 20 -36.10 15.42 -33.35
CA GLN A 20 -35.85 16.54 -32.45
C GLN A 20 -34.57 17.27 -32.84
N SER A 21 -34.67 18.60 -32.96
CA SER A 21 -33.51 19.45 -33.20
C SER A 21 -32.59 19.52 -31.99
N LEU A 22 -31.28 19.52 -32.26
CA LEU A 22 -30.21 19.55 -31.26
C LEU A 22 -29.62 20.97 -31.19
N SER A 23 -29.32 21.41 -29.97
CA SER A 23 -28.89 22.78 -29.66
C SER A 23 -27.40 22.91 -29.32
N ARG A 24 -26.68 21.80 -29.13
CA ARG A 24 -25.27 21.76 -28.67
C ARG A 24 -24.31 21.24 -29.75
N PRO A 25 -23.74 22.10 -30.61
CA PRO A 25 -22.91 21.68 -31.75
C PRO A 25 -21.71 20.80 -31.38
N ARG A 26 -21.09 21.04 -30.22
CA ARG A 26 -19.90 20.30 -29.75
C ARG A 26 -20.23 18.95 -29.11
N GLU A 27 -21.47 18.75 -28.64
CA GLU A 27 -21.86 17.58 -27.84
C GLU A 27 -23.14 16.89 -28.35
N LEU A 28 -23.41 16.95 -29.67
CA LEU A 28 -24.65 16.47 -30.29
C LEU A 28 -25.07 15.06 -29.86
N LEU A 29 -24.13 14.11 -29.82
CA LEU A 29 -24.43 12.73 -29.42
C LEU A 29 -24.79 12.60 -27.94
N LYS A 30 -24.19 13.43 -27.08
CA LYS A 30 -24.48 13.44 -25.64
C LYS A 30 -25.85 14.07 -25.40
N GLU A 31 -26.13 15.21 -26.05
CA GLU A 31 -27.45 15.83 -26.01
C GLU A 31 -28.56 14.90 -26.52
N ALA A 32 -28.34 14.23 -27.66
CA ALA A 32 -29.30 13.27 -28.20
C ALA A 32 -29.56 12.10 -27.24
N ARG A 33 -28.52 11.60 -26.55
CA ARG A 33 -28.70 10.55 -25.53
C ARG A 33 -29.47 11.04 -24.31
N ASP A 34 -29.14 12.24 -23.82
CA ASP A 34 -29.82 12.85 -22.69
C ASP A 34 -31.31 13.08 -23.01
N LEU A 35 -31.61 13.51 -24.23
CA LEU A 35 -32.97 13.65 -24.73
C LEU A 35 -33.65 12.29 -24.80
N ALA A 36 -33.10 11.32 -25.53
CA ALA A 36 -33.67 9.97 -25.63
C ALA A 36 -34.00 9.35 -24.26
N LEU A 37 -33.15 9.53 -23.25
CA LEU A 37 -33.43 9.07 -21.88
C LEU A 37 -34.60 9.81 -21.23
N LYS A 38 -34.78 11.11 -21.50
CA LYS A 38 -35.89 11.92 -20.97
C LYS A 38 -37.24 11.58 -21.62
N ILE A 39 -37.24 11.20 -22.89
CA ILE A 39 -38.45 10.87 -23.66
C ILE A 39 -38.65 9.36 -23.89
N ASP A 40 -37.94 8.53 -23.13
CA ASP A 40 -38.05 7.06 -23.07
C ASP A 40 -37.88 6.30 -24.41
N PHE A 41 -36.92 6.75 -25.20
CA PHE A 41 -36.47 6.04 -26.41
C PHE A 41 -35.19 5.24 -26.15
N ASP A 42 -35.08 4.06 -26.75
CA ASP A 42 -33.95 3.13 -26.54
C ASP A 42 -32.98 3.06 -27.73
N GLN A 43 -33.34 3.70 -28.85
CA GLN A 43 -32.53 3.82 -30.05
C GLN A 43 -32.55 5.25 -30.59
N LEU A 44 -31.45 5.65 -31.21
CA LEU A 44 -31.32 6.96 -31.86
C LEU A 44 -30.51 6.88 -33.15
N VAL A 45 -30.79 7.80 -34.07
CA VAL A 45 -29.93 8.13 -35.21
C VAL A 45 -29.63 9.63 -35.20
N LEU A 46 -28.44 10.02 -35.67
CA LEU A 46 -28.06 11.42 -35.78
C LEU A 46 -28.10 11.84 -37.24
N ARG A 47 -28.78 12.95 -37.50
CA ARG A 47 -28.75 13.64 -38.78
C ARG A 47 -27.97 14.94 -38.64
N LYS A 48 -27.01 15.14 -39.54
CA LYS A 48 -26.27 16.38 -39.69
C LYS A 48 -26.29 16.73 -41.17
N GLU A 49 -27.08 17.73 -41.52
CA GLU A 49 -27.25 18.14 -42.90
C GLU A 49 -27.33 19.66 -42.94
N TYR A 50 -26.66 20.26 -43.93
CA TYR A 50 -26.45 21.71 -44.00
C TYR A 50 -25.84 22.26 -42.68
N ALA A 51 -26.48 23.27 -42.07
CA ALA A 51 -26.09 23.85 -40.78
C ALA A 51 -26.94 23.32 -39.60
N THR A 52 -27.74 22.27 -39.82
CA THR A 52 -28.69 21.75 -38.82
C THR A 52 -28.25 20.41 -38.28
N ALA A 53 -28.61 20.13 -37.02
CA ALA A 53 -28.40 18.84 -36.39
C ALA A 53 -29.67 18.39 -35.70
N GLN A 54 -30.08 17.15 -35.98
CA GLN A 54 -31.25 16.55 -35.37
C GLN A 54 -30.95 15.11 -34.92
N ALA A 55 -31.72 14.63 -33.95
CA ALA A 55 -31.78 13.24 -33.58
C ALA A 55 -33.16 12.68 -33.96
N GLY A 56 -33.15 11.52 -34.63
CA GLY A 56 -34.33 10.69 -34.82
C GLY A 56 -34.35 9.61 -33.76
N PHE A 57 -35.47 9.44 -33.07
CA PHE A 57 -35.60 8.51 -31.95
C PHE A 57 -36.60 7.40 -32.26
N ALA A 58 -36.30 6.20 -31.77
CA ALA A 58 -37.13 5.01 -31.92
C ALA A 58 -37.21 4.22 -30.62
N HIS A 59 -38.32 3.50 -30.45
CA HIS A 59 -38.49 2.51 -29.40
C HIS A 59 -38.53 1.12 -30.05
N GLY A 60 -37.56 0.27 -29.76
CA GLY A 60 -37.55 -1.13 -30.15
C GLY A 60 -37.55 -1.39 -31.66
N ALA A 61 -36.87 -0.58 -32.48
CA ALA A 61 -36.78 -0.89 -33.91
C ALA A 61 -35.88 -2.11 -34.14
N GLY A 62 -36.47 -3.17 -34.70
CA GLY A 62 -35.78 -4.41 -35.05
C GLY A 62 -35.62 -5.39 -33.89
N ASP A 63 -35.18 -6.60 -34.24
CA ASP A 63 -34.99 -7.74 -33.33
C ASP A 63 -33.60 -7.76 -32.65
N GLY A 64 -32.77 -6.75 -32.92
CA GLY A 64 -31.39 -6.63 -32.43
C GLY A 64 -30.37 -7.54 -33.12
N ARG A 65 -30.76 -8.35 -34.12
CA ARG A 65 -29.87 -9.27 -34.85
C ARG A 65 -29.28 -8.65 -36.12
N SER A 66 -29.99 -7.71 -36.73
CA SER A 66 -29.56 -7.02 -37.94
C SER A 66 -29.61 -5.50 -37.77
N ALA A 67 -28.78 -4.79 -38.54
CA ALA A 67 -28.78 -3.34 -38.52
C ALA A 67 -30.04 -2.81 -39.20
N VAL A 68 -30.83 -2.02 -38.47
CA VAL A 68 -31.99 -1.29 -38.99
C VAL A 68 -31.57 0.13 -39.36
N TYR A 69 -31.89 0.55 -40.57
CA TYR A 69 -31.54 1.86 -41.12
C TYR A 69 -32.75 2.82 -41.12
N SER A 70 -32.54 4.10 -40.85
CA SER A 70 -33.57 5.14 -40.98
C SER A 70 -33.85 5.42 -42.46
N LEU A 71 -35.11 5.21 -42.90
CA LEU A 71 -35.51 5.53 -44.26
C LEU A 71 -35.51 7.04 -44.51
N ALA A 72 -36.03 7.83 -43.56
CA ALA A 72 -35.97 9.28 -43.56
C ALA A 72 -34.55 9.82 -43.75
N LEU A 73 -33.56 9.25 -43.05
CA LEU A 73 -32.18 9.70 -43.19
C LEU A 73 -31.58 9.30 -44.54
N ALA A 74 -31.93 8.12 -45.07
CA ALA A 74 -31.49 7.68 -46.38
C ALA A 74 -32.05 8.60 -47.51
N VAL A 75 -33.35 8.89 -47.46
CA VAL A 75 -34.05 9.79 -48.39
C VAL A 75 -33.48 11.20 -48.31
N SER A 76 -33.39 11.78 -47.11
CA SER A 76 -32.87 13.16 -46.94
C SER A 76 -31.41 13.30 -47.34
N SER A 77 -30.55 12.31 -47.04
CA SER A 77 -29.15 12.30 -47.52
C SER A 77 -29.05 12.17 -49.04
N ALA A 78 -29.94 11.40 -49.67
CA ALA A 78 -29.97 11.27 -51.12
C ALA A 78 -30.34 12.60 -51.79
N LEU A 79 -31.36 13.29 -51.26
CA LEU A 79 -31.80 14.59 -51.75
C LEU A 79 -30.76 15.69 -51.53
N ALA A 80 -30.14 15.74 -50.35
CA ALA A 80 -29.07 16.70 -50.07
C ALA A 80 -27.87 16.54 -51.03
N ARG A 81 -27.57 15.30 -51.45
CA ARG A 81 -26.51 14.99 -52.41
C ARG A 81 -26.88 15.32 -53.85
N GLN A 82 -28.12 15.03 -54.26
CA GLN A 82 -28.56 15.16 -55.65
C GLN A 82 -29.03 16.58 -55.99
N GLY A 83 -29.44 17.35 -54.99
CA GLY A 83 -30.22 18.58 -55.20
C GLY A 83 -31.63 18.25 -55.67
N ALA A 84 -32.41 19.30 -55.92
CA ALA A 84 -33.71 19.17 -56.56
C ALA A 84 -33.88 20.30 -57.58
N HIS A 85 -34.51 19.96 -58.71
CA HIS A 85 -34.84 20.95 -59.73
C HIS A 85 -36.23 21.50 -59.46
N TYR A 86 -36.32 22.76 -59.05
CA TYR A 86 -37.56 23.49 -58.83
C TYR A 86 -37.36 24.97 -59.12
N ASP A 87 -38.42 25.65 -59.54
CA ASP A 87 -38.39 27.06 -60.00
C ASP A 87 -37.39 27.30 -61.15
N GLY A 88 -37.14 26.29 -61.98
CA GLY A 88 -36.28 26.37 -63.17
C GLY A 88 -34.78 26.23 -62.92
N GLU A 89 -34.34 26.01 -61.68
CA GLU A 89 -32.92 25.81 -61.33
C GLU A 89 -32.71 24.56 -60.47
N ASN A 90 -31.51 23.97 -60.54
CA ASN A 90 -31.13 22.89 -59.62
C ASN A 90 -30.50 23.50 -58.36
N GLN A 91 -31.19 23.37 -57.23
CA GLN A 91 -30.80 24.02 -55.98
C GLN A 91 -31.10 23.14 -54.76
N PRO A 92 -30.50 23.42 -53.59
CA PRO A 92 -30.83 22.71 -52.35
C PRO A 92 -32.32 22.85 -51.99
N ALA A 93 -32.96 21.75 -51.65
CA ALA A 93 -34.34 21.76 -51.14
C ALA A 93 -34.31 21.76 -49.61
N HIS A 94 -34.68 22.90 -49.01
CA HIS A 94 -34.76 23.03 -47.54
C HIS A 94 -36.16 22.75 -47.00
N ASN A 95 -37.19 23.01 -47.81
CA ASN A 95 -38.60 22.77 -47.48
C ASN A 95 -39.19 21.80 -48.49
N TRP A 96 -39.39 20.54 -48.13
CA TRP A 96 -39.94 19.55 -49.06
C TRP A 96 -40.83 18.54 -48.34
N LEU A 97 -41.81 18.04 -49.09
CA LEU A 97 -42.63 16.91 -48.72
C LEU A 97 -42.30 15.74 -49.62
N ALA A 98 -42.41 14.52 -49.09
CA ALA A 98 -42.33 13.35 -49.93
C ALA A 98 -43.29 12.26 -49.49
N ALA A 99 -43.81 11.52 -50.47
CA ALA A 99 -44.60 10.33 -50.24
C ALA A 99 -44.15 9.24 -51.23
N PHE A 100 -43.76 8.08 -50.71
CA PHE A 100 -43.26 6.99 -51.54
C PHE A 100 -43.99 5.69 -51.26
N ARG A 101 -44.31 4.96 -52.31
CA ARG A 101 -44.77 3.58 -52.23
C ARG A 101 -43.61 2.67 -51.86
N LEU A 102 -43.82 1.82 -50.86
CA LEU A 102 -42.87 0.85 -50.36
C LEU A 102 -43.07 -0.52 -51.06
N PRO A 103 -42.04 -1.39 -51.07
CA PRO A 103 -42.13 -2.70 -51.74
C PRO A 103 -43.23 -3.63 -51.21
N ASP A 104 -43.65 -3.42 -49.97
CA ASP A 104 -44.72 -4.17 -49.30
C ASP A 104 -46.13 -3.59 -49.57
N GLY A 105 -46.24 -2.54 -50.37
CA GLY A 105 -47.50 -1.87 -50.72
C GLY A 105 -47.93 -0.79 -49.74
N MET A 106 -47.24 -0.63 -48.61
CA MET A 106 -47.45 0.49 -47.69
C MET A 106 -46.79 1.75 -48.27
N TRP A 107 -47.03 2.90 -47.64
CA TRP A 107 -46.47 4.18 -48.06
C TRP A 107 -45.63 4.80 -46.95
N ALA A 108 -44.54 5.48 -47.31
CA ALA A 108 -43.75 6.31 -46.42
C ALA A 108 -44.01 7.78 -46.71
N TYR A 109 -44.04 8.58 -45.65
CA TYR A 109 -44.27 10.01 -45.67
C TYR A 109 -43.12 10.73 -44.98
N PHE A 110 -42.63 11.81 -45.61
CA PHE A 110 -41.58 12.65 -45.08
C PHE A 110 -41.92 14.14 -45.20
N ALA A 111 -41.67 14.91 -44.14
CA ALA A 111 -41.86 16.35 -44.12
C ALA A 111 -40.66 17.06 -43.51
N VAL A 112 -39.99 17.88 -44.31
CA VAL A 112 -38.78 18.61 -43.92
C VAL A 112 -38.97 20.09 -44.17
N ARG A 113 -38.78 20.91 -43.13
CA ARG A 113 -38.88 22.37 -43.17
C ARG A 113 -37.66 23.00 -42.52
N ASP A 114 -37.12 24.04 -43.13
CA ASP A 114 -35.86 24.70 -42.76
C ASP A 114 -34.73 23.68 -42.59
N ALA A 115 -34.68 22.72 -43.52
CA ALA A 115 -33.78 21.56 -43.52
C ALA A 115 -33.91 20.62 -42.32
N ASN A 116 -34.96 20.74 -41.49
CA ASN A 116 -35.24 19.91 -40.33
C ASN A 116 -36.49 19.06 -40.58
N PHE A 117 -36.44 17.76 -40.25
CA PHE A 117 -37.65 16.96 -40.16
C PHE A 117 -38.58 17.59 -39.11
N LEU A 118 -39.85 17.71 -39.46
CA LEU A 118 -40.89 17.99 -38.48
C LEU A 118 -40.92 16.86 -37.43
N PRO A 119 -41.33 17.09 -36.17
CA PRO A 119 -41.26 16.07 -35.12
C PRO A 119 -41.92 14.74 -35.49
N ASN A 120 -43.00 14.82 -36.28
CA ASN A 120 -43.77 13.69 -36.81
C ASN A 120 -43.70 13.59 -38.34
N GLY A 121 -42.74 14.27 -38.95
CA GLY A 121 -42.50 14.32 -40.39
C GLY A 121 -41.79 13.09 -40.93
N ASP A 122 -41.88 11.96 -40.23
CA ASP A 122 -41.43 10.64 -40.65
C ASP A 122 -42.51 9.66 -40.22
N PHE A 123 -43.21 9.08 -41.20
CA PHE A 123 -44.33 8.19 -40.97
C PHE A 123 -44.40 7.13 -42.06
N ALA A 124 -44.96 5.98 -41.76
CA ALA A 124 -45.37 5.02 -42.77
C ALA A 124 -46.71 4.39 -42.36
N GLY A 125 -47.55 4.12 -43.35
CA GLY A 125 -48.92 3.70 -43.16
C GLY A 125 -49.58 3.31 -44.47
N SER A 126 -50.92 3.23 -44.44
CA SER A 126 -51.70 3.05 -45.66
C SER A 126 -51.52 4.23 -46.61
N ARG A 127 -51.88 4.00 -47.88
CA ARG A 127 -51.85 5.04 -48.92
C ARG A 127 -52.70 6.25 -48.49
N GLU A 128 -53.89 5.99 -47.98
CA GLU A 128 -54.86 7.00 -47.57
C GLU A 128 -54.31 7.86 -46.43
N GLU A 129 -53.73 7.26 -45.38
CA GLU A 129 -53.13 7.98 -44.25
C GLU A 129 -51.94 8.84 -44.66
N VAL A 130 -51.10 8.34 -45.57
CA VAL A 130 -49.94 9.10 -46.07
C VAL A 130 -50.39 10.27 -46.94
N LEU A 131 -51.37 10.07 -47.82
CA LEU A 131 -51.90 11.14 -48.67
C LEU A 131 -52.65 12.19 -47.86
N GLU A 132 -53.42 11.80 -46.85
CA GLU A 132 -54.08 12.73 -45.94
C GLU A 132 -53.06 13.65 -45.25
N ARG A 133 -51.96 13.09 -44.73
CA ARG A 133 -50.86 13.86 -44.14
C ARG A 133 -50.15 14.75 -45.15
N LEU A 134 -49.88 14.22 -46.34
CA LEU A 134 -49.24 14.96 -47.42
C LEU A 134 -50.05 16.20 -47.79
N HIS A 135 -51.35 16.05 -48.02
CA HIS A 135 -52.23 17.17 -48.36
C HIS A 135 -52.45 18.12 -47.19
N GLY A 136 -52.57 17.59 -45.97
CA GLY A 136 -52.69 18.40 -44.75
C GLY A 136 -51.51 19.36 -44.60
N ASP A 137 -50.29 18.84 -44.71
CA ASP A 137 -49.08 19.66 -44.61
C ASP A 137 -48.89 20.55 -45.84
N TYR A 138 -49.15 20.06 -47.05
CA TYR A 138 -49.06 20.87 -48.28
C TYR A 138 -49.98 22.10 -48.23
N GLY A 139 -51.18 21.95 -47.68
CA GLY A 139 -52.16 23.03 -47.50
C GLY A 139 -51.70 24.16 -46.58
N LEU A 140 -50.70 23.93 -45.72
CA LEU A 140 -50.09 24.98 -44.88
C LEU A 140 -49.15 25.91 -45.67
N GLY A 141 -48.75 25.53 -46.88
CA GLY A 141 -47.85 26.29 -47.74
C GLY A 141 -46.41 26.42 -47.24
N GLY A 142 -45.56 27.03 -48.08
CA GLY A 142 -44.14 27.26 -47.77
C GLY A 142 -43.20 26.09 -48.13
N TRP A 143 -43.67 25.17 -48.98
CA TRP A 143 -42.90 24.03 -49.49
C TRP A 143 -42.25 24.38 -50.83
N ASN A 144 -40.98 24.04 -51.01
CA ASN A 144 -40.28 24.20 -52.28
C ASN A 144 -40.80 23.23 -53.33
N LEU A 145 -41.06 21.97 -52.92
CA LEU A 145 -41.45 20.89 -53.82
C LEU A 145 -42.05 19.68 -53.09
N VAL A 146 -42.71 18.82 -53.86
CA VAL A 146 -43.19 17.50 -53.48
C VAL A 146 -42.49 16.43 -54.30
N ILE A 147 -42.03 15.34 -53.67
CA ILE A 147 -41.35 14.22 -54.33
C ILE A 147 -42.13 12.94 -54.09
N GLY A 148 -42.28 12.10 -55.10
CA GLY A 148 -42.79 10.76 -54.86
C GLY A 148 -43.11 9.98 -56.12
N ASP A 149 -43.81 8.87 -55.93
CA ASP A 149 -44.22 7.99 -57.02
C ASP A 149 -45.12 8.69 -58.05
N ALA A 150 -45.11 8.19 -59.29
CA ALA A 150 -45.86 8.73 -60.44
C ALA A 150 -47.34 8.96 -60.17
N GLU A 151 -47.95 8.13 -59.31
CA GLU A 151 -49.35 8.27 -58.89
C GLU A 151 -49.66 9.63 -58.22
N LEU A 152 -48.64 10.37 -57.76
CA LEU A 152 -48.80 11.68 -57.14
C LEU A 152 -48.93 12.84 -58.16
N GLU A 153 -48.59 12.62 -59.44
CA GLU A 153 -48.63 13.66 -60.47
C GLU A 153 -50.03 14.23 -60.66
N ASP A 154 -51.05 13.36 -60.63
CA ASP A 154 -52.47 13.71 -60.82
C ASP A 154 -53.02 14.68 -59.75
N TYR A 155 -52.31 14.86 -58.64
CA TYR A 155 -52.72 15.76 -57.55
C TYR A 155 -52.32 17.23 -57.78
N GLY A 156 -51.55 17.53 -58.83
CA GLY A 156 -51.30 18.92 -59.28
C GLY A 156 -50.50 19.79 -58.31
N PHE A 157 -49.50 19.23 -57.63
CA PHE A 157 -48.57 20.01 -56.80
C PHE A 157 -47.78 21.02 -57.64
N HIS A 158 -47.47 22.20 -57.08
CA HIS A 158 -46.85 23.31 -57.84
C HIS A 158 -45.49 22.92 -58.43
N ASN A 159 -44.63 22.32 -57.61
CA ASN A 159 -43.34 21.77 -58.00
C ASN A 159 -43.33 20.29 -57.59
N PHE A 160 -43.51 19.39 -58.57
CA PHE A 160 -43.53 17.95 -58.36
C PHE A 160 -42.32 17.28 -59.03
N ILE A 161 -41.68 16.35 -58.32
CA ILE A 161 -40.62 15.50 -58.86
C ILE A 161 -41.07 14.05 -58.76
N GLU A 162 -41.36 13.45 -59.90
CA GLU A 162 -41.60 12.02 -60.01
C GLU A 162 -40.31 11.26 -59.72
N LYS A 163 -40.31 10.50 -58.63
CA LYS A 163 -39.21 9.62 -58.25
C LYS A 163 -39.66 8.53 -57.28
N GLY A 164 -39.44 7.28 -57.63
CA GLY A 164 -39.69 6.15 -56.72
C GLY A 164 -38.64 6.06 -55.61
N ILE A 165 -38.98 5.36 -54.52
CA ILE A 165 -38.05 5.14 -53.41
C ILE A 165 -36.78 4.39 -53.84
N LEU A 166 -36.89 3.44 -54.78
CA LEU A 166 -35.76 2.68 -55.29
C LEU A 166 -34.82 3.58 -56.10
N ASP A 167 -35.34 4.40 -57.01
CA ASP A 167 -34.53 5.32 -57.82
C ASP A 167 -33.79 6.36 -56.99
N LEU A 168 -34.34 6.71 -55.82
CA LEU A 168 -33.69 7.62 -54.88
C LEU A 168 -32.55 6.96 -54.09
N LEU A 169 -32.71 5.69 -53.71
CA LEU A 169 -31.78 4.94 -52.88
C LEU A 169 -30.69 4.18 -53.65
N GLU A 170 -30.94 3.84 -54.92
CA GLU A 170 -30.01 3.09 -55.75
C GLU A 170 -28.86 3.97 -56.31
N GLU A 171 -27.64 3.43 -56.35
CA GLU A 171 -26.53 4.01 -57.11
C GLU A 171 -26.45 3.37 -58.52
N LYS A 172 -25.62 3.97 -59.40
CA LYS A 172 -25.32 3.42 -60.73
C LYS A 172 -24.95 1.93 -60.63
N GLY A 173 -25.81 1.06 -61.16
CA GLY A 173 -25.65 -0.40 -61.11
C GLY A 173 -26.67 -1.17 -60.27
N GLY A 174 -27.80 -0.55 -59.88
CA GLY A 174 -28.96 -1.25 -59.29
C GLY A 174 -28.71 -1.77 -57.86
N LYS A 175 -27.76 -1.16 -57.14
CA LYS A 175 -27.41 -1.56 -55.77
C LYS A 175 -27.69 -0.41 -54.81
N ILE A 176 -28.44 -0.71 -53.75
CA ILE A 176 -28.64 0.20 -52.62
C ILE A 176 -27.38 0.23 -51.77
N LYS A 177 -26.73 1.38 -51.68
CA LYS A 177 -25.54 1.58 -50.84
C LYS A 177 -25.95 2.21 -49.51
N VAL A 178 -26.10 1.37 -48.49
CA VAL A 178 -26.40 1.84 -47.14
C VAL A 178 -25.20 2.51 -46.48
N SER A 179 -25.42 3.68 -45.86
CA SER A 179 -24.41 4.34 -45.05
C SER A 179 -24.51 3.93 -43.58
N PRO A 180 -23.38 3.67 -42.88
CA PRO A 180 -23.38 3.40 -41.44
C PRO A 180 -24.01 4.53 -40.59
N GLN A 181 -24.08 5.75 -41.12
CA GLN A 181 -24.71 6.87 -40.44
C GLN A 181 -26.24 6.77 -40.39
N TRP A 182 -26.84 5.96 -41.27
CA TRP A 182 -28.28 5.71 -41.31
C TRP A 182 -28.72 4.68 -40.27
N ALA A 183 -27.79 3.90 -39.73
CA ALA A 183 -28.10 2.84 -38.78
C ALA A 183 -28.53 3.40 -37.41
N LEU A 184 -29.63 2.87 -36.89
CA LEU A 184 -30.07 3.14 -35.52
C LEU A 184 -29.04 2.59 -34.53
N ARG A 185 -28.75 3.38 -33.50
CA ARG A 185 -27.79 3.04 -32.45
C ARG A 185 -28.51 2.80 -31.14
N PRO A 186 -28.29 1.65 -30.48
CA PRO A 186 -28.88 1.39 -29.16
C PRO A 186 -28.24 2.30 -28.10
N LEU A 187 -29.07 2.86 -27.20
CA LEU A 187 -28.60 3.67 -26.07
C LEU A 187 -27.82 2.84 -25.03
N ARG A 188 -28.21 1.57 -24.81
CA ARG A 188 -27.79 0.76 -23.65
C ARG A 188 -26.42 0.05 -23.78
N SER A 189 -25.69 0.18 -24.88
CA SER A 189 -24.48 -0.66 -25.10
C SER A 189 -23.26 -0.31 -24.24
N GLN A 190 -23.17 0.91 -23.68
CA GLN A 190 -21.97 1.33 -22.95
C GLN A 190 -21.95 0.93 -21.46
N LEU A 191 -23.10 0.78 -20.81
CA LEU A 191 -23.17 0.44 -19.37
C LEU A 191 -22.86 -1.04 -19.10
N LEU A 192 -23.32 -1.94 -19.98
CA LEU A 192 -23.04 -3.38 -19.88
C LEU A 192 -21.57 -3.70 -20.16
N THR A 193 -20.95 -3.03 -21.13
CA THR A 193 -19.55 -3.24 -21.50
C THR A 193 -18.60 -2.79 -20.39
N ARG A 194 -18.84 -1.64 -19.75
CA ARG A 194 -18.03 -1.18 -18.60
C ARG A 194 -18.12 -2.13 -17.40
N ARG A 195 -19.31 -2.66 -17.10
CA ARG A 195 -19.50 -3.63 -16.01
C ARG A 195 -18.79 -4.96 -16.29
N ARG A 196 -18.82 -5.45 -17.53
CA ARG A 196 -18.11 -6.70 -17.93
C ARG A 196 -16.60 -6.56 -17.85
N VAL A 197 -16.05 -5.42 -18.26
CA VAL A 197 -14.60 -5.15 -18.17
C VAL A 197 -14.14 -5.02 -16.72
N ALA A 198 -14.91 -4.33 -15.87
CA ALA A 198 -14.60 -4.20 -14.44
C ALA A 198 -14.63 -5.57 -13.72
N LEU A 199 -15.62 -6.41 -14.03
CA LEU A 199 -15.73 -7.76 -13.48
C LEU A 199 -14.56 -8.65 -13.94
N GLY A 200 -14.21 -8.59 -15.23
CA GLY A 200 -13.05 -9.32 -15.77
C GLY A 200 -11.73 -8.89 -15.12
N GLY A 201 -11.54 -7.58 -14.93
CA GLY A 201 -10.37 -7.04 -14.22
C GLY A 201 -10.27 -7.52 -12.78
N ALA A 202 -11.39 -7.53 -12.04
CA ALA A 202 -11.42 -7.99 -10.65
C ALA A 202 -11.08 -9.49 -10.53
N VAL A 203 -11.58 -10.33 -11.46
CA VAL A 203 -11.27 -11.76 -11.48
C VAL A 203 -9.78 -12.01 -11.76
N ILE A 204 -9.18 -11.30 -12.71
CA ILE A 204 -7.75 -11.42 -12.99
C ILE A 204 -6.92 -10.98 -11.79
N LEU A 205 -7.29 -9.88 -11.13
CA LEU A 205 -6.60 -9.40 -9.92
C LEU A 205 -6.69 -10.41 -8.77
N ALA A 206 -7.85 -11.04 -8.58
CA ALA A 206 -8.02 -12.10 -7.59
C ALA A 206 -7.16 -13.34 -7.90
N LEU A 207 -7.09 -13.75 -9.17
CA LEU A 207 -6.24 -14.87 -9.61
C LEU A 207 -4.74 -14.56 -9.42
N CYS A 208 -4.30 -13.33 -9.74
CA CYS A 208 -2.94 -12.88 -9.50
C CYS A 208 -2.60 -12.83 -8.00
N ALA A 209 -3.53 -12.38 -7.16
CA ALA A 209 -3.35 -12.37 -5.70
C ALA A 209 -3.23 -13.80 -5.14
N LEU A 210 -4.09 -14.73 -5.57
CA LEU A 210 -4.02 -16.14 -5.16
C LEU A 210 -2.73 -16.81 -5.62
N ALA A 211 -2.29 -16.57 -6.86
CA ALA A 211 -1.02 -17.07 -7.37
C ALA A 211 0.17 -16.48 -6.57
N GLY A 212 0.13 -15.18 -6.26
CA GLY A 212 1.13 -14.50 -5.43
C GLY A 212 1.22 -15.08 -4.02
N ILE A 213 0.07 -15.34 -3.37
CA ILE A 213 0.03 -15.98 -2.04
C ILE A 213 0.62 -17.38 -2.09
N LYS A 214 0.29 -18.17 -3.13
CA LYS A 214 0.85 -19.53 -3.27
C LYS A 214 2.37 -19.50 -3.44
N ILE A 215 2.88 -18.66 -4.35
CA ILE A 215 4.33 -18.51 -4.57
C ILE A 215 5.04 -18.01 -3.31
N TYR A 216 4.44 -17.07 -2.58
CA TYR A 216 4.98 -16.57 -1.32
C TYR A 216 5.04 -17.66 -0.26
N ARG A 217 3.98 -18.47 -0.11
CA ARG A 217 3.96 -19.60 0.83
C ARG A 217 4.99 -20.66 0.47
N ASP A 218 5.07 -21.06 -0.80
CA ASP A 218 6.08 -22.02 -1.26
C ASP A 218 7.50 -21.51 -1.00
N ARG A 219 7.77 -20.22 -1.29
CA ARG A 219 9.09 -19.63 -0.99
C ARG A 219 9.36 -19.56 0.50
N ALA A 220 8.38 -19.18 1.31
CA ALA A 220 8.53 -19.13 2.76
C ALA A 220 8.78 -20.53 3.35
N GLU A 221 8.13 -21.56 2.83
CA GLU A 221 8.37 -22.96 3.23
C GLU A 221 9.75 -23.44 2.78
N GLN A 222 10.17 -23.15 1.55
CA GLN A 222 11.52 -23.46 1.07
C GLN A 222 12.60 -22.76 1.90
N GLU A 223 12.38 -21.50 2.27
CA GLU A 223 13.34 -20.76 3.09
C GLU A 223 13.39 -21.31 4.52
N ARG A 224 12.24 -21.68 5.10
CA ARG A 224 12.20 -22.39 6.40
C ARG A 224 12.93 -23.72 6.34
N GLN A 225 12.77 -24.49 5.26
CA GLN A 225 13.50 -25.74 5.07
C GLN A 225 15.00 -25.51 4.92
N ARG A 226 15.41 -24.49 4.16
CA ARG A 226 16.83 -24.11 4.03
C ARG A 226 17.42 -23.68 5.35
N LEU A 227 16.73 -22.82 6.09
CA LEU A 227 17.15 -22.40 7.43
C LEU A 227 17.21 -23.58 8.39
N ALA A 228 16.24 -24.49 8.37
CA ALA A 228 16.25 -25.70 9.18
C ALA A 228 17.42 -26.63 8.82
N ILE A 229 17.77 -26.77 7.52
CA ILE A 229 18.93 -27.55 7.08
C ILE A 229 20.23 -26.86 7.50
N VAL A 230 20.34 -25.53 7.37
CA VAL A 230 21.52 -24.76 7.81
C VAL A 230 21.66 -24.80 9.32
N GLU A 231 20.57 -24.73 10.08
CA GLU A 231 20.54 -24.87 11.53
C GLU A 231 20.90 -26.30 11.95
N ALA A 232 20.39 -27.33 11.28
CA ALA A 232 20.77 -28.71 11.52
C ALA A 232 22.24 -28.97 11.19
N GLN A 233 22.75 -28.42 10.08
CA GLN A 233 24.17 -28.46 9.73
C GLN A 233 25.02 -27.70 10.73
N ARG A 234 24.55 -26.54 11.22
CA ARG A 234 25.21 -25.78 12.28
C ARG A 234 25.21 -26.55 13.59
N GLN A 235 24.12 -27.24 13.95
CA GLN A 235 24.06 -28.07 15.14
C GLN A 235 24.98 -29.27 15.04
N LEU A 236 25.02 -29.96 13.89
CA LEU A 236 25.97 -31.04 13.64
C LEU A 236 27.41 -30.53 13.65
N HIS A 237 27.67 -29.36 13.06
CA HIS A 237 28.99 -28.73 13.09
C HIS A 237 29.37 -28.33 14.52
N LEU A 238 28.45 -27.76 15.31
CA LEU A 238 28.65 -27.41 16.72
C LEU A 238 28.83 -28.65 17.62
N GLN A 239 28.20 -29.78 17.27
CA GLN A 239 28.43 -31.08 17.93
C GLN A 239 29.78 -31.70 17.54
N GLN A 240 30.29 -31.37 16.35
CA GLN A 240 31.61 -31.80 15.85
C GLN A 240 32.74 -30.85 16.24
N LEU A 241 32.42 -29.61 16.60
CA LEU A 241 33.34 -28.66 17.20
C LEU A 241 33.66 -29.15 18.62
N PRO A 242 34.94 -29.19 19.03
CA PRO A 242 35.30 -29.35 20.43
C PRO A 242 34.53 -28.29 21.25
N PRO A 243 34.04 -28.62 22.46
CA PRO A 243 33.40 -27.62 23.31
C PRO A 243 34.32 -26.40 23.44
N PRO A 244 33.79 -25.15 23.37
CA PRO A 244 34.62 -23.97 23.55
C PRO A 244 35.39 -24.12 24.85
N ALA A 245 36.69 -23.84 24.81
CA ALA A 245 37.55 -23.94 25.97
C ALA A 245 36.90 -23.18 27.14
N PRO A 246 36.77 -23.80 28.31
CA PRO A 246 36.19 -23.14 29.47
C PRO A 246 37.01 -21.88 29.80
N LEU A 247 36.38 -20.72 29.69
CA LEU A 247 36.94 -19.47 30.17
C LEU A 247 37.06 -19.59 31.68
N HIS A 248 38.30 -19.60 32.19
CA HIS A 248 38.53 -19.54 33.63
C HIS A 248 37.78 -18.32 34.22
N PRO A 249 37.12 -18.43 35.39
CA PRO A 249 36.31 -17.34 35.93
C PRO A 249 37.07 -16.01 36.14
N TRP A 250 38.39 -16.08 36.34
CA TRP A 250 39.26 -14.90 36.51
C TRP A 250 39.67 -14.25 35.18
N ALA A 251 39.48 -14.91 34.04
CA ALA A 251 39.89 -14.43 32.72
C ALA A 251 39.10 -13.20 32.26
N SER A 252 37.86 -13.05 32.72
CA SER A 252 36.98 -11.92 32.41
C SER A 252 37.05 -10.79 33.45
N LEU A 253 37.75 -10.99 34.56
CA LEU A 253 37.85 -10.03 35.66
C LEU A 253 39.19 -9.30 35.62
N PRO A 254 39.23 -7.98 35.86
CA PRO A 254 40.45 -7.20 35.84
C PRO A 254 41.40 -7.55 37.00
N PRO A 255 42.71 -7.35 36.82
CA PRO A 255 43.67 -7.51 37.91
C PRO A 255 43.42 -6.52 39.06
N PRO A 256 43.74 -6.87 40.33
CA PRO A 256 43.50 -6.06 41.51
C PRO A 256 44.01 -4.61 41.40
N ALA A 257 45.23 -4.40 40.91
CA ALA A 257 45.80 -3.07 40.80
C ALA A 257 44.99 -2.17 39.84
N LEU A 258 44.58 -2.69 38.69
CA LEU A 258 43.81 -1.94 37.69
C LEU A 258 42.43 -1.54 38.21
N LEU A 259 41.75 -2.45 38.94
CA LEU A 259 40.46 -2.15 39.53
C LEU A 259 40.60 -1.10 40.63
N ALA A 260 41.58 -1.24 41.52
CA ALA A 260 41.78 -0.31 42.63
C ALA A 260 42.15 1.10 42.15
N GLU A 261 43.03 1.22 41.15
CA GLU A 261 43.36 2.51 40.53
C GLU A 261 42.12 3.15 39.90
N THR A 262 41.31 2.36 39.20
CA THR A 262 40.05 2.83 38.63
C THR A 262 39.15 3.36 39.74
N CYS A 263 38.86 2.54 40.75
CA CYS A 263 37.96 2.89 41.86
C CYS A 263 38.45 4.10 42.67
N ASN A 264 39.76 4.31 42.80
CA ASN A 264 40.32 5.43 43.56
C ASN A 264 40.23 6.79 42.84
N ARG A 265 39.96 6.81 41.52
CA ARG A 265 39.82 8.06 40.73
C ARG A 265 38.43 8.69 40.81
N TYR A 266 37.44 7.92 41.24
CA TYR A 266 36.05 8.32 41.19
C TYR A 266 35.47 9.00 42.43
N PRO A 267 35.96 8.88 43.69
CA PRO A 267 35.30 9.50 44.85
C PRO A 267 35.38 11.04 44.82
N ARG A 268 34.56 11.64 43.95
CA ARG A 268 34.51 13.08 43.61
C ARG A 268 33.35 13.80 44.29
N PHE A 269 32.38 13.04 44.78
CA PHE A 269 31.12 13.53 45.37
C PHE A 269 31.06 13.23 46.87
N LEU A 270 32.07 13.67 47.61
CA LEU A 270 32.19 13.40 49.05
C LEU A 270 31.17 14.18 49.90
N ALA A 271 30.84 15.41 49.50
CA ALA A 271 29.88 16.27 50.19
C ALA A 271 29.07 17.11 49.17
N SER A 272 28.16 16.46 48.44
CA SER A 272 27.41 17.10 47.36
C SER A 272 26.20 17.84 47.91
N GLY A 273 26.11 19.15 47.66
CA GLY A 273 24.93 19.95 47.98
C GLY A 273 24.55 20.01 49.47
N GLY A 274 25.52 19.83 50.38
CA GLY A 274 25.27 19.78 51.83
C GLY A 274 24.85 18.41 52.37
N TRP A 275 24.89 17.37 51.53
CA TRP A 275 24.69 15.99 51.95
C TRP A 275 26.04 15.32 52.21
N ALA A 276 26.14 14.56 53.30
CA ALA A 276 27.37 13.86 53.64
C ALA A 276 27.38 12.44 53.09
N LEU A 277 28.53 11.98 52.60
CA LEU A 277 28.70 10.60 52.13
C LEU A 277 28.53 9.61 53.30
N ASP A 278 27.57 8.70 53.17
CA ASP A 278 27.32 7.55 54.07
C ASP A 278 28.04 6.28 53.57
N GLY A 279 28.24 6.17 52.26
CA GLY A 279 28.99 5.08 51.69
C GLY A 279 29.35 5.29 50.23
N TYR A 280 30.47 4.71 49.84
CA TYR A 280 30.89 4.59 48.45
C TYR A 280 31.24 3.13 48.17
N ALA A 281 30.76 2.59 47.06
CA ALA A 281 31.05 1.23 46.62
C ALA A 281 31.51 1.23 45.16
N CYS A 282 32.50 0.40 44.83
CA CYS A 282 33.02 0.26 43.47
C CYS A 282 33.32 -1.22 43.18
N ASP A 283 32.72 -1.77 42.12
CA ASP A 283 32.83 -3.19 41.75
C ASP A 283 33.55 -3.44 40.41
N GLY A 284 34.15 -2.39 39.83
CA GLY A 284 34.78 -2.43 38.51
C GLY A 284 33.81 -2.30 37.33
N HIS A 285 32.50 -2.36 37.56
CA HIS A 285 31.46 -2.08 36.55
C HIS A 285 30.74 -0.76 36.80
N ALA A 286 30.57 -0.38 38.06
CA ALA A 286 29.98 0.89 38.45
C ALA A 286 30.60 1.41 39.75
N VAL A 287 30.41 2.70 39.98
CA VAL A 287 30.59 3.34 41.29
C VAL A 287 29.23 3.76 41.82
N GLN A 288 28.99 3.48 43.09
CA GLN A 288 27.75 3.81 43.78
C GLN A 288 28.07 4.71 44.97
N TYR A 289 27.34 5.82 45.05
CA TYR A 289 27.37 6.74 46.18
C TYR A 289 26.08 6.59 46.97
N GLY A 290 26.19 6.67 48.29
CA GLY A 290 25.08 6.85 49.21
C GLY A 290 25.35 8.06 50.09
N TRP A 291 24.39 8.97 50.19
CA TRP A 291 24.48 10.14 51.05
C TRP A 291 23.38 10.15 52.11
N LEU A 292 23.70 10.77 53.24
CA LEU A 292 22.78 11.14 54.32
C LEU A 292 22.59 12.65 54.33
N ARG A 293 21.36 13.08 54.57
CA ARG A 293 20.99 14.48 54.66
C ARG A 293 21.54 15.12 55.95
N GLN A 294 22.15 16.30 55.84
CA GLN A 294 22.61 17.12 56.98
C GLN A 294 21.98 18.52 56.91
N ASP A 295 20.66 18.61 57.13
CA ASP A 295 19.87 19.84 57.08
C ASP A 295 19.83 20.58 55.71
N ALA A 296 20.33 19.95 54.64
CA ALA A 296 20.28 20.45 53.27
C ALA A 296 18.94 20.13 52.56
N SER A 297 18.65 20.76 51.41
CA SER A 297 17.49 20.39 50.59
C SER A 297 17.84 19.30 49.58
N LEU A 298 16.84 18.61 49.03
CA LEU A 298 17.05 17.70 47.91
C LEU A 298 17.49 18.45 46.65
N ASP A 299 16.97 19.66 46.44
CA ASP A 299 17.30 20.50 45.28
C ASP A 299 18.80 20.85 45.23
N SER A 300 19.44 21.09 46.38
CA SER A 300 20.87 21.37 46.43
C SER A 300 21.73 20.17 46.05
N LEU A 301 21.28 18.94 46.35
CA LEU A 301 21.92 17.70 45.90
C LEU A 301 21.76 17.53 44.39
N LEU A 302 20.53 17.64 43.88
CA LEU A 302 20.24 17.45 42.45
C LEU A 302 20.92 18.51 41.57
N ALA A 303 21.16 19.71 42.08
CA ALA A 303 21.93 20.74 41.38
C ALA A 303 23.39 20.33 41.11
N GLN A 304 23.98 19.47 41.95
CA GLN A 304 25.36 18.99 41.80
C GLN A 304 25.43 17.57 41.22
N VAL A 305 24.43 16.74 41.52
CA VAL A 305 24.30 15.35 41.07
C VAL A 305 22.89 15.12 40.56
N ALA A 306 22.63 15.55 39.32
CA ALA A 306 21.28 15.51 38.72
C ALA A 306 20.67 14.09 38.63
N GLY A 307 21.51 13.05 38.64
CA GLY A 307 21.07 11.66 38.60
C GLY A 307 20.84 11.02 39.98
N ALA A 308 20.96 11.76 41.08
CA ALA A 308 20.75 11.21 42.41
C ALA A 308 19.28 10.83 42.62
N VAL A 309 19.05 9.66 43.20
CA VAL A 309 17.73 9.10 43.49
C VAL A 309 17.51 9.13 45.00
N PRO A 310 16.59 9.97 45.52
CA PRO A 310 16.25 10.01 46.93
C PRO A 310 15.46 8.76 47.36
N ASP A 311 15.55 8.41 48.64
CA ASP A 311 14.66 7.43 49.26
C ASP A 311 13.27 8.03 49.53
N LEU A 312 12.32 7.19 49.95
CA LEU A 312 10.92 7.60 50.13
C LEU A 312 10.74 8.70 51.18
N ASN A 313 11.65 8.79 52.13
CA ASN A 313 11.60 9.76 53.23
C ASN A 313 12.40 11.03 52.91
N GLY A 314 13.19 11.04 51.84
CA GLY A 314 14.06 12.15 51.46
C GLY A 314 15.23 12.38 52.42
N GLU A 315 15.62 11.36 53.19
CA GLU A 315 16.71 11.43 54.17
C GLU A 315 17.99 10.76 53.66
N ARG A 316 17.87 9.90 52.65
CA ARG A 316 18.97 9.27 51.94
C ARG A 316 18.84 9.49 50.45
N ALA A 317 19.98 9.50 49.76
CA ALA A 317 20.00 9.50 48.30
C ALA A 317 21.13 8.61 47.79
N THR A 318 20.90 7.97 46.64
CA THR A 318 21.91 7.14 45.97
C THR A 318 22.17 7.60 44.55
N TYR A 319 23.37 7.38 44.05
CA TYR A 319 23.72 7.64 42.66
C TYR A 319 24.66 6.56 42.17
N THR A 320 24.36 5.99 41.01
CA THR A 320 25.18 4.96 40.39
C THR A 320 25.69 5.47 39.05
N GLN A 321 27.02 5.45 38.88
CA GLN A 321 27.69 5.83 37.65
C GLN A 321 28.40 4.60 37.05
N PRO A 322 28.11 4.22 35.80
CA PRO A 322 28.80 3.11 35.16
C PRO A 322 30.27 3.46 34.88
N LEU A 323 31.12 2.45 35.01
CA LEU A 323 32.55 2.50 34.65
C LEU A 323 32.77 1.89 33.26
N PRO A 324 33.80 2.33 32.53
CA PRO A 324 34.26 1.65 31.31
C PRO A 324 34.64 0.20 31.62
N ALA A 325 34.37 -0.70 30.67
CA ALA A 325 34.75 -2.11 30.81
C ALA A 325 36.28 -2.24 30.97
N LEU A 326 36.69 -2.91 32.05
CA LEU A 326 38.10 -3.21 32.33
C LEU A 326 38.46 -4.56 31.73
N ALA A 327 39.62 -4.64 31.08
CA ALA A 327 40.09 -5.88 30.47
C ALA A 327 40.51 -6.90 31.54
N GLY A 328 40.04 -8.14 31.42
CA GLY A 328 40.51 -9.27 32.21
C GLY A 328 41.80 -9.87 31.67
N ARG A 329 42.41 -10.75 32.47
CA ARG A 329 43.62 -11.48 32.11
C ARG A 329 43.47 -12.95 32.52
N ASP A 330 43.74 -13.85 31.57
CA ASP A 330 43.82 -15.28 31.88
C ASP A 330 45.25 -15.65 32.27
N GLU A 331 45.42 -16.08 33.51
CA GLU A 331 46.71 -16.30 34.15
C GLU A 331 46.79 -17.73 34.68
N ALA A 332 47.98 -18.33 34.60
CA ALA A 332 48.20 -19.64 35.22
C ALA A 332 48.18 -19.52 36.75
N LEU A 333 47.34 -20.31 37.41
CA LEU A 333 47.23 -20.30 38.87
C LEU A 333 48.47 -20.89 39.55
N LEU A 334 48.81 -20.30 40.69
CA LEU A 334 49.83 -20.77 41.62
C LEU A 334 49.23 -21.69 42.70
N PRO A 335 50.03 -22.58 43.32
CA PRO A 335 49.63 -23.28 44.54
C PRO A 335 49.29 -22.30 45.67
N TYR A 336 48.26 -22.61 46.46
CA TYR A 336 47.76 -21.70 47.51
C TYR A 336 48.86 -21.21 48.47
N GLN A 337 49.77 -22.09 48.90
CA GLN A 337 50.84 -21.72 49.83
C GLN A 337 51.86 -20.76 49.20
N GLU A 338 52.25 -21.00 47.94
CA GLU A 338 53.19 -20.14 47.20
C GLU A 338 52.60 -18.76 46.92
N LEU A 339 51.29 -18.70 46.64
CA LEU A 339 50.54 -17.47 46.43
C LEU A 339 50.40 -16.66 47.73
N MET A 340 49.95 -17.30 48.82
CA MET A 340 49.52 -16.59 50.02
C MET A 340 50.65 -16.27 51.00
N ALA A 341 51.71 -17.06 51.09
CA ALA A 341 52.82 -16.82 52.02
C ALA A 341 53.45 -15.40 51.88
N PRO A 342 53.84 -14.92 50.68
CA PRO A 342 54.41 -13.59 50.54
C PRO A 342 53.39 -12.47 50.81
N ILE A 343 52.12 -12.67 50.44
CA ILE A 343 51.04 -11.70 50.68
C ILE A 343 50.80 -11.54 52.19
N LEU A 344 50.59 -12.64 52.89
CA LEU A 344 50.32 -12.63 54.34
C LEU A 344 51.51 -12.04 55.10
N SER A 345 52.75 -12.38 54.73
CA SER A 345 53.94 -11.81 55.34
C SER A 345 53.99 -10.28 55.19
N ARG A 346 53.74 -9.75 53.98
CA ARG A 346 53.69 -8.29 53.73
C ARG A 346 52.57 -7.62 54.51
N LEU A 347 51.36 -8.18 54.51
CA LEU A 347 50.22 -7.61 55.23
C LEU A 347 50.44 -7.63 56.75
N GLN A 348 51.05 -8.69 57.29
CA GLN A 348 51.41 -8.79 58.71
C GLN A 348 52.43 -7.74 59.12
N LEU A 349 53.45 -7.48 58.28
CA LEU A 349 54.42 -6.39 58.50
C LEU A 349 53.76 -5.01 58.51
N MET A 350 52.68 -4.85 57.74
CA MET A 350 51.87 -3.63 57.69
C MET A 350 50.79 -3.55 58.76
N HIS A 351 50.68 -4.57 59.63
CA HIS A 351 49.61 -4.73 60.62
C HIS A 351 48.19 -4.72 60.01
N VAL A 352 48.06 -5.20 58.77
CA VAL A 352 46.79 -5.31 58.04
C VAL A 352 46.24 -6.73 58.15
N ASN A 353 45.01 -6.83 58.65
CA ASN A 353 44.33 -8.11 58.81
C ASN A 353 43.54 -8.49 57.55
N MET A 354 43.82 -9.68 57.02
CA MET A 354 43.09 -10.28 55.92
C MET A 354 42.33 -11.51 56.42
N LYS A 355 41.00 -11.51 56.28
CA LYS A 355 40.17 -12.69 56.54
C LYS A 355 40.03 -13.47 55.25
N VAL A 356 40.36 -14.76 55.27
CA VAL A 356 40.23 -15.66 54.12
C VAL A 356 39.38 -16.85 54.50
N VAL A 357 38.37 -17.15 53.69
CA VAL A 357 37.45 -18.28 53.90
C VAL A 357 37.37 -19.09 52.61
N LYS A 358 37.51 -20.42 52.72
CA LYS A 358 37.32 -21.31 51.57
C LYS A 358 35.85 -21.29 51.14
N ALA A 359 35.59 -20.92 49.88
CA ALA A 359 34.26 -20.88 49.32
C ALA A 359 33.82 -22.29 48.87
N PRO A 360 32.51 -22.60 48.86
CA PRO A 360 32.00 -23.82 48.25
C PRO A 360 32.44 -23.87 46.78
N GLN A 361 32.92 -25.03 46.33
CA GLN A 361 33.34 -25.17 44.93
C GLN A 361 32.11 -25.01 44.00
N PRO A 362 32.21 -24.19 42.94
CA PRO A 362 31.15 -24.10 41.94
C PRO A 362 30.97 -25.45 41.23
N PRO A 363 29.76 -25.74 40.69
CA PRO A 363 29.52 -26.96 39.95
C PRO A 363 30.47 -27.09 38.76
N ALA A 364 30.85 -28.33 38.46
CA ALA A 364 31.78 -28.72 37.40
C ALA A 364 31.51 -27.99 36.08
N VAL A 365 32.49 -27.23 35.59
CA VAL A 365 32.45 -26.62 34.26
C VAL A 365 33.23 -27.53 33.31
N ASN A 366 32.60 -27.92 32.20
CA ASN A 366 33.19 -28.82 31.21
C ASN A 366 34.60 -28.35 30.78
N GLY A 367 35.60 -29.20 30.99
CA GLY A 367 36.97 -29.02 30.46
C GLY A 367 38.04 -28.53 31.44
N VAL A 368 37.72 -28.22 32.71
CA VAL A 368 38.72 -27.92 33.75
C VAL A 368 38.48 -28.72 35.03
N THR A 369 38.09 -29.98 34.87
CA THR A 369 37.70 -30.83 36.00
C THR A 369 38.60 -32.04 36.15
N SER A 370 39.12 -32.30 37.35
CA SER A 370 39.66 -33.60 37.72
C SER A 370 38.56 -34.45 38.37
N ALA A 371 38.60 -35.77 38.17
CA ALA A 371 37.72 -36.68 38.88
C ALA A 371 38.30 -36.97 40.28
N ASP A 372 37.52 -36.71 41.33
CA ASP A 372 37.81 -37.22 42.68
C ASP A 372 37.70 -38.77 42.69
N PRO A 373 38.34 -39.53 43.60
CA PRO A 373 38.13 -40.96 43.83
C PRO A 373 36.67 -41.47 43.79
N ASN A 374 35.68 -40.60 44.06
CA ASN A 374 34.25 -40.91 43.94
C ASN A 374 33.61 -40.58 42.57
N GLY A 375 34.41 -40.25 41.54
CA GLY A 375 33.94 -39.97 40.18
C GLY A 375 33.28 -38.59 40.00
N THR A 376 33.38 -37.69 40.98
CA THR A 376 32.82 -36.34 40.89
C THR A 376 33.80 -35.41 40.17
N LEU A 377 33.34 -34.72 39.12
CA LEU A 377 34.13 -33.74 38.38
C LEU A 377 34.30 -32.48 39.24
N MET A 378 35.53 -32.15 39.64
CA MET A 378 35.85 -30.98 40.46
C MET A 378 36.78 -30.03 39.71
N PRO A 379 36.60 -28.69 39.81
CA PRO A 379 37.49 -27.73 39.16
C PRO A 379 38.96 -27.94 39.60
N LEU A 380 39.92 -27.75 38.69
CA LEU A 380 41.37 -27.82 38.97
C LEU A 380 41.90 -26.69 39.87
N TRP A 381 41.00 -25.91 40.50
CA TRP A 381 41.31 -24.83 41.41
C TRP A 381 40.40 -24.84 42.63
N ASN A 382 40.92 -24.32 43.72
CA ASN A 382 40.20 -23.95 44.92
C ASN A 382 39.84 -22.46 44.87
N THR A 383 38.65 -22.13 45.38
CA THR A 383 38.16 -20.75 45.47
C THR A 383 38.11 -20.31 46.92
N TYR A 384 38.63 -19.13 47.22
CA TYR A 384 38.59 -18.52 48.55
C TYR A 384 38.05 -17.11 48.45
N SER A 385 37.16 -16.73 49.34
CA SER A 385 36.72 -15.34 49.50
C SER A 385 37.61 -14.66 50.53
N TYR A 386 37.97 -13.42 50.29
CA TYR A 386 38.74 -12.63 51.25
C TYR A 386 38.13 -11.26 51.49
N MET A 387 38.45 -10.72 52.67
CA MET A 387 38.09 -9.36 53.09
C MET A 387 39.27 -8.73 53.82
N ILE A 388 39.61 -7.51 53.45
CA ILE A 388 40.65 -6.69 54.09
C ILE A 388 40.03 -5.39 54.54
N ASN A 389 40.23 -5.05 55.81
CA ASN A 389 40.05 -3.68 56.28
C ASN A 389 41.39 -2.98 56.12
N THR A 390 41.41 -1.92 55.33
CA THR A 390 42.64 -1.23 54.92
C THR A 390 43.32 -0.48 56.07
N SER A 391 42.59 -0.20 57.16
CA SER A 391 43.05 0.60 58.30
C SER A 391 43.61 1.95 57.81
N ASP A 392 44.89 2.23 58.05
CA ASP A 392 45.56 3.49 57.69
C ASP A 392 46.17 3.48 56.27
N TRP A 393 46.04 2.39 55.52
CA TRP A 393 46.69 2.22 54.21
C TRP A 393 45.77 2.58 53.05
N GLN A 394 46.33 3.14 51.98
CA GLN A 394 45.56 3.45 50.78
C GLN A 394 45.16 2.14 50.05
N PRO A 395 43.93 2.02 49.54
CA PRO A 395 43.48 0.79 48.88
C PRO A 395 44.34 0.38 47.68
N VAL A 396 44.92 1.35 46.98
CA VAL A 396 45.80 1.11 45.82
C VAL A 396 47.11 0.42 46.23
N GLU A 397 47.66 0.77 47.40
CA GLU A 397 48.90 0.16 47.90
C GLU A 397 48.68 -1.31 48.27
N LEU A 398 47.54 -1.60 48.91
CA LEU A 398 47.15 -2.97 49.24
C LEU A 398 46.81 -3.79 47.99
N ALA A 399 46.14 -3.18 47.01
CA ALA A 399 45.85 -3.84 45.73
C ALA A 399 47.13 -4.21 44.97
N ALA A 400 48.18 -3.40 45.04
CA ALA A 400 49.48 -3.73 44.44
C ALA A 400 50.15 -4.96 45.09
N ILE A 401 49.91 -5.21 46.39
CA ILE A 401 50.36 -6.43 47.07
C ILE A 401 49.54 -7.64 46.60
N LEU A 402 48.24 -7.44 46.37
CA LEU A 402 47.30 -8.46 45.91
C LEU A 402 47.40 -8.78 44.42
N ASP A 403 48.17 -8.01 43.65
CA ASP A 403 48.30 -8.15 42.19
C ASP A 403 49.12 -9.40 41.82
N GLN A 404 48.53 -10.56 42.07
CA GLN A 404 49.09 -11.89 41.83
C GLN A 404 48.12 -12.73 40.97
N PRO A 405 48.62 -13.74 40.23
CA PRO A 405 47.79 -14.61 39.41
C PRO A 405 46.61 -15.21 40.18
N GLY A 406 45.41 -15.08 39.63
CA GLY A 406 44.19 -15.66 40.20
C GLY A 406 43.57 -14.88 41.38
N ILE A 407 44.13 -13.75 41.81
CA ILE A 407 43.49 -12.88 42.80
C ILE A 407 42.67 -11.81 42.08
N ARG A 408 41.43 -11.60 42.52
CA ARG A 408 40.53 -10.56 41.98
C ARG A 408 39.91 -9.78 43.14
N ILE A 409 39.74 -8.47 42.96
CA ILE A 409 38.91 -7.64 43.82
C ILE A 409 37.52 -7.63 43.19
N ASN A 410 36.49 -7.92 43.99
CA ASN A 410 35.10 -7.88 43.53
C ASN A 410 34.46 -6.54 43.90
N THR A 411 34.78 -5.99 45.07
CA THR A 411 34.20 -4.73 45.52
C THR A 411 35.14 -3.99 46.47
N MET A 412 35.20 -2.67 46.34
CA MET A 412 35.83 -1.76 47.27
C MET A 412 34.77 -0.85 47.88
N ASN A 413 34.68 -0.87 49.20
CA ASN A 413 33.70 -0.11 49.96
C ASN A 413 34.43 0.94 50.82
N PHE A 414 33.90 2.15 50.88
CA PHE A 414 34.34 3.20 51.78
C PHE A 414 33.15 3.65 52.63
N ARG A 415 33.28 3.55 53.95
CA ARG A 415 32.25 3.95 54.92
C ARG A 415 32.90 4.29 56.26
N GLY A 416 32.47 5.38 56.89
CA GLY A 416 32.97 5.78 58.21
C GLY A 416 34.49 5.95 58.24
N ASP A 417 35.03 6.61 57.22
CA ASP A 417 36.45 6.89 57.01
C ASP A 417 37.37 5.68 56.82
N ALA A 418 36.81 4.48 56.68
CA ALA A 418 37.57 3.26 56.44
C ALA A 418 37.24 2.65 55.07
N TRP A 419 38.27 2.13 54.39
CA TRP A 419 38.09 1.28 53.22
C TRP A 419 38.08 -0.20 53.61
N THR A 420 37.19 -0.95 52.96
CA THR A 420 37.14 -2.41 52.97
C THR A 420 37.26 -2.93 51.54
N ILE A 421 38.13 -3.92 51.32
CA ILE A 421 38.33 -4.59 50.04
C ILE A 421 37.82 -6.01 50.16
N GLU A 422 36.93 -6.41 49.26
CA GLU A 422 36.39 -7.76 49.17
C GLU A 422 36.74 -8.37 47.81
N GLY A 423 37.08 -9.65 47.80
CA GLY A 423 37.47 -10.31 46.57
C GLY A 423 37.53 -11.83 46.63
N THR A 424 38.00 -12.40 45.53
CA THR A 424 38.12 -13.85 45.34
C THR A 424 39.57 -14.21 44.99
N ILE A 425 40.07 -15.30 45.58
CA ILE A 425 41.34 -15.94 45.24
C ILE A 425 41.04 -17.28 44.58
N TYR A 426 41.60 -17.47 43.39
CA TYR A 426 41.66 -18.75 42.69
C TYR A 426 43.09 -19.28 42.81
N ALA A 427 43.25 -20.48 43.37
CA ALA A 427 44.56 -21.12 43.55
C ALA A 427 44.45 -22.62 43.28
N LYS A 428 45.57 -23.27 42.92
CA LYS A 428 45.59 -24.73 42.78
C LYS A 428 45.39 -25.41 44.13
#